data_AF-A0A931TAS0-F1
#
_entry.id   AF-A0A931TAS0-F1
#
_cell.length_a   1.000
_cell.length_b   1.000
_cell.length_c   1.000
_cell.angle_alpha   90.00
_cell.angle_beta   90.00
_cell.angle_gamma   90.00
#
_symmetry.space_group_name_H-M   'P 1'
#
loop_
_entity.id
_entity.type
_entity.pdbx_description
1 polymer ?
#
loop_
_entity_poly.entity_id
_entity_poly.type
_entity_poly.pdbx_seq_one_letter_code
_entity_poly.pdbx_strand_id
1 'polypeptide(L)'
;MRALRLAIVALLVPLAAFAADQRLDGLVAAVNQAGAAKTTEAATVTSIARALGVAPDALRMEQARAGLQWGDLFVAHRIATHRGHPIDKVFSARKTGASWKDIASDAQVDQGRLEHDLLAAFPNLTPVEVPPFSPAPTPAPPVAPPPASAPPEKPAAASDRPAAPAPEPEKKPGIAERFRDLFRGEPAGKSSTDRPSRHDEEIQDFIRGKSRPR
;
A
#
# COMPACT_ATOMS: atom_id res chain seq x y z
N MET A 1 62.79 2.00 14.42
CA MET A 1 61.77 2.45 13.44
C MET A 1 60.69 1.39 13.34
N ARG A 2 59.61 1.52 14.11
CA ARG A 2 58.43 0.64 14.07
C ARG A 2 57.21 1.55 14.18
N ALA A 3 56.49 1.75 13.09
CA ALA A 3 55.08 2.14 13.06
C ALA A 3 54.71 2.58 11.65
N LEU A 4 54.02 1.73 10.90
CA LEU A 4 52.78 2.08 10.18
C LEU A 4 52.24 0.80 9.53
N ARG A 5 51.36 0.09 10.23
CA ARG A 5 50.43 -0.85 9.57
C ARG A 5 49.13 -0.08 9.39
N LEU A 6 48.89 0.41 8.18
CA LEU A 6 47.63 0.99 7.77
C LEU A 6 46.54 -0.08 7.94
N ALA A 7 45.62 0.16 8.87
CA ALA A 7 44.38 -0.57 8.99
C ALA A 7 43.44 -0.09 7.87
N ILE A 8 43.35 -0.86 6.80
CA ILE A 8 42.27 -0.72 5.81
C ILE A 8 41.06 -1.41 6.44
N VAL A 9 40.20 -0.62 7.07
CA VAL A 9 38.87 -1.07 7.50
C VAL A 9 38.02 -1.18 6.25
N ALA A 10 37.80 -2.41 5.80
CA ALA A 10 36.90 -2.73 4.71
C ALA A 10 35.47 -2.30 5.07
N LEU A 11 34.98 -1.27 4.40
CA LEU A 11 33.58 -0.86 4.41
C LEU A 11 32.78 -1.87 3.57
N LEU A 12 32.51 -3.05 4.14
CA LEU A 12 31.72 -4.11 3.50
C LEU A 12 30.23 -3.78 3.68
N VAL A 13 29.68 -2.97 2.78
CA VAL A 13 28.25 -2.63 2.77
C VAL A 13 27.44 -3.83 2.24
N PRO A 14 26.33 -4.24 2.88
CA PRO A 14 25.60 -5.46 2.50
C PRO A 14 24.69 -5.21 1.29
N LEU A 15 25.14 -5.61 0.09
CA LEU A 15 24.32 -5.56 -1.14
C LEU A 15 23.10 -6.52 -1.13
N ALA A 16 23.04 -7.47 -0.20
CA ALA A 16 22.00 -8.51 -0.20
C ALA A 16 20.57 -7.99 0.08
N ALA A 17 20.43 -6.87 0.81
CA ALA A 17 19.11 -6.37 1.20
C ALA A 17 18.30 -5.77 0.03
N PHE A 18 18.98 -5.20 -0.98
CA PHE A 18 18.29 -4.63 -2.14
C PHE A 18 17.70 -5.69 -3.07
N ALA A 19 18.31 -6.87 -3.13
CA ALA A 19 17.82 -7.97 -3.96
C ALA A 19 16.53 -8.59 -3.41
N ALA A 20 16.36 -8.63 -2.09
CA ALA A 20 15.15 -9.15 -1.47
C ALA A 20 13.95 -8.24 -1.78
N ASP A 21 14.06 -6.93 -1.56
CA ASP A 21 13.03 -5.92 -1.84
C ASP A 21 12.45 -6.07 -3.26
N GLN A 22 13.34 -6.10 -4.25
CA GLN A 22 12.94 -6.22 -5.65
C GLN A 22 12.27 -7.56 -5.98
N ARG A 23 12.60 -8.61 -5.23
CA ARG A 23 12.03 -9.94 -5.46
C ARG A 23 10.57 -10.01 -5.05
N LEU A 24 10.20 -9.52 -3.87
CA LEU A 24 8.80 -9.49 -3.44
C LEU A 24 7.96 -8.64 -4.39
N ASP A 25 8.44 -7.44 -4.73
CA ASP A 25 7.73 -6.56 -5.67
C ASP A 25 7.60 -7.20 -7.06
N GLY A 26 8.63 -7.88 -7.55
CA GLY A 26 8.59 -8.62 -8.82
C GLY A 26 7.58 -9.77 -8.82
N LEU A 27 7.45 -10.50 -7.71
CA LEU A 27 6.44 -11.56 -7.55
C LEU A 27 5.02 -10.97 -7.50
N VAL A 28 4.82 -9.88 -6.75
CA VAL A 28 3.54 -9.18 -6.70
C VAL A 28 3.13 -8.68 -8.08
N ALA A 29 4.07 -8.07 -8.82
CA ALA A 29 3.84 -7.62 -10.18
C ALA A 29 3.47 -8.77 -11.12
N ALA A 30 4.11 -9.93 -11.00
CA ALA A 30 3.78 -11.12 -11.79
C ALA A 30 2.34 -11.61 -11.54
N VAL A 31 1.90 -11.65 -10.27
CA VAL A 31 0.50 -11.99 -9.92
C VAL A 31 -0.47 -10.95 -10.45
N ASN A 32 -0.14 -9.66 -10.32
CA ASN A 32 -0.95 -8.56 -10.82
C ASN A 32 -1.15 -8.67 -12.34
N GLN A 33 -0.07 -8.96 -13.08
CA GLN A 33 -0.12 -9.17 -14.52
C GLN A 33 -0.98 -10.40 -14.89
N ALA A 34 -0.80 -11.52 -14.18
CA ALA A 34 -1.61 -12.72 -14.39
C ALA A 34 -3.10 -12.48 -14.06
N GLY A 35 -3.41 -11.67 -13.05
CA GLY A 35 -4.78 -11.34 -12.67
C GLY A 35 -5.44 -10.26 -13.53
N ALA A 36 -4.67 -9.46 -14.27
CA ALA A 36 -5.21 -8.41 -15.14
C ALA A 36 -5.72 -8.94 -16.50
N ALA A 37 -5.19 -10.08 -16.97
CA ALA A 37 -5.64 -10.69 -18.22
C ALA A 37 -6.94 -11.48 -18.00
N LYS A 38 -7.98 -11.16 -18.78
CA LYS A 38 -9.31 -11.80 -18.68
C LYS A 38 -9.28 -13.33 -18.75
N THR A 39 -8.33 -13.89 -19.51
CA THR A 39 -8.17 -15.35 -19.69
C THR A 39 -7.62 -16.05 -18.45
N THR A 40 -6.83 -15.36 -17.63
CA THR A 40 -6.14 -15.92 -16.46
C THR A 40 -6.68 -15.40 -15.13
N GLU A 41 -7.48 -14.33 -15.13
CA GLU A 41 -8.09 -13.74 -13.94
C GLU A 41 -8.82 -14.78 -13.07
N ALA A 42 -9.69 -15.59 -13.66
CA ALA A 42 -10.47 -16.59 -12.91
C ALA A 42 -9.58 -17.62 -12.18
N ALA A 43 -8.47 -18.04 -12.81
CA ALA A 43 -7.50 -18.94 -12.20
C ALA A 43 -6.73 -18.24 -11.07
N THR A 44 -6.31 -17.00 -11.28
CA THR A 44 -5.64 -16.17 -10.25
C THR A 44 -6.53 -15.99 -9.02
N VAL A 45 -7.79 -15.57 -9.21
CA VAL A 45 -8.77 -15.40 -8.12
C VAL A 45 -8.99 -16.71 -7.37
N THR A 46 -9.10 -17.84 -8.08
CA THR A 46 -9.26 -19.16 -7.46
C THR A 46 -8.06 -19.55 -6.60
N SER A 47 -6.84 -19.30 -7.08
CA SER A 47 -5.60 -19.57 -6.32
C SER A 47 -5.52 -18.71 -5.05
N ILE A 48 -5.81 -17.41 -5.15
CA ILE A 48 -5.84 -16.50 -3.99
C ILE A 48 -6.91 -16.94 -2.98
N ALA A 49 -8.13 -17.17 -3.46
CA ALA A 49 -9.26 -17.58 -2.64
C ALA A 49 -8.95 -18.87 -1.85
N ARG A 50 -8.35 -19.87 -2.52
CA ARG A 50 -7.90 -21.11 -1.88
C ARG A 50 -6.82 -20.85 -0.83
N ALA A 51 -5.81 -20.05 -1.15
CA ALA A 51 -4.70 -19.77 -0.25
C ALA A 51 -5.12 -18.97 1.00
N LEU A 52 -6.16 -18.14 0.88
CA LEU A 52 -6.73 -17.35 1.99
C LEU A 52 -7.89 -18.06 2.70
N GLY A 53 -8.44 -19.14 2.14
CA GLY A 53 -9.61 -19.83 2.69
C GLY A 53 -10.91 -19.03 2.57
N VAL A 54 -11.05 -18.19 1.55
CA VAL A 54 -12.23 -17.35 1.31
C VAL A 54 -12.95 -17.74 0.02
N ALA A 55 -14.22 -17.35 -0.12
CA ALA A 55 -14.96 -17.57 -1.36
C ALA A 55 -14.45 -16.64 -2.49
N PRO A 56 -14.33 -17.12 -3.75
CA PRO A 56 -13.89 -16.30 -4.87
C PRO A 56 -14.70 -15.00 -5.07
N ASP A 57 -16.01 -15.06 -4.86
CA ASP A 57 -16.88 -13.89 -5.03
C ASP A 57 -16.71 -12.86 -3.90
N ALA A 58 -16.49 -13.32 -2.67
CA ALA A 58 -16.15 -12.45 -1.55
C ALA A 58 -14.83 -11.71 -1.81
N LEU A 59 -13.84 -12.43 -2.34
CA LEU A 59 -12.55 -11.87 -2.70
C LEU A 59 -12.66 -10.82 -3.82
N ARG A 60 -13.52 -11.01 -4.82
CA ARG A 60 -13.79 -9.99 -5.86
C ARG A 60 -14.44 -8.75 -5.30
N MET A 61 -15.43 -8.90 -4.43
CA MET A 61 -16.06 -7.76 -3.76
C MET A 61 -15.06 -6.98 -2.92
N GLU A 62 -14.19 -7.69 -2.20
CA GLU A 62 -13.13 -7.08 -1.41
C GLU A 62 -12.12 -6.35 -2.31
N GLN A 63 -11.66 -6.98 -3.40
CA GLN A 63 -10.77 -6.36 -4.37
C GLN A 63 -11.35 -5.06 -4.92
N ALA A 64 -12.64 -5.06 -5.28
CA ALA A 64 -13.32 -3.88 -5.80
C ALA A 64 -13.44 -2.76 -4.76
N ARG A 65 -13.72 -3.11 -3.50
CA ARG A 65 -13.78 -2.15 -2.38
C ARG A 65 -12.40 -1.59 -2.02
N ALA A 66 -11.40 -2.47 -1.99
CA ALA A 66 -10.03 -2.11 -1.68
C ALA A 66 -9.39 -1.32 -2.83
N GLY A 67 -9.79 -1.54 -4.08
CA GLY A 67 -9.15 -0.89 -5.24
C GLY A 67 -7.68 -1.28 -5.41
N LEU A 68 -7.29 -2.46 -4.91
CA LEU A 68 -5.95 -3.01 -5.04
C LEU A 68 -5.90 -4.03 -6.17
N GLN A 69 -4.72 -4.26 -6.73
CA GLN A 69 -4.52 -5.36 -7.68
C GLN A 69 -4.41 -6.70 -6.93
N TRP A 70 -4.53 -7.81 -7.65
CA TRP A 70 -4.67 -9.15 -7.06
C TRP A 70 -3.48 -9.60 -6.18
N GLY A 71 -2.26 -9.35 -6.63
CA GLY A 71 -1.04 -9.62 -5.86
C GLY A 71 -0.91 -8.73 -4.64
N ASP A 72 -1.24 -7.44 -4.78
CA ASP A 72 -1.26 -6.48 -3.67
C ASP A 72 -2.28 -6.89 -2.59
N LEU A 73 -3.47 -7.34 -3.01
CA LEU A 73 -4.52 -7.83 -2.12
C LEU A 73 -4.06 -9.09 -1.35
N PHE A 74 -3.42 -10.04 -2.05
CA PHE A 74 -2.91 -11.26 -1.41
C PHE A 74 -1.86 -10.95 -0.35
N VAL A 75 -0.86 -10.12 -0.66
CA VAL A 75 0.19 -9.76 0.31
C VAL A 75 -0.39 -9.04 1.52
N ALA A 76 -1.34 -8.13 1.30
CA ALA A 76 -2.00 -7.44 2.40
C ALA A 76 -2.71 -8.40 3.38
N HIS A 77 -3.43 -9.39 2.85
CA HIS A 77 -4.05 -10.45 3.66
C HIS A 77 -3.04 -11.27 4.44
N ARG A 78 -1.89 -11.63 3.83
CA ARG A 78 -0.83 -12.37 4.53
C ARG A 78 -0.24 -11.54 5.67
N ILE A 79 0.03 -10.25 5.45
CA ILE A 79 0.52 -9.34 6.50
C ILE A 79 -0.49 -9.26 7.66
N ALA A 80 -1.77 -9.08 7.36
CA ALA A 80 -2.83 -9.03 8.36
C ALA A 80 -2.93 -10.34 9.16
N THR A 81 -2.83 -11.49 8.48
CA THR A 81 -2.95 -12.82 9.10
C THR A 81 -1.77 -13.18 10.01
N HIS A 82 -0.53 -12.87 9.60
CA HIS A 82 0.66 -13.29 10.37
C HIS A 82 0.79 -12.64 11.74
N ARG A 83 0.27 -11.42 11.91
CA ARG A 83 0.47 -10.62 13.13
C ARG A 83 -0.80 -10.00 13.69
N GLY A 84 -1.97 -10.29 13.09
CA GLY A 84 -3.26 -9.78 13.54
C GLY A 84 -3.45 -8.28 13.29
N HIS A 85 -2.72 -7.68 12.36
CA HIS A 85 -2.92 -6.27 12.01
C HIS A 85 -4.25 -6.09 11.29
N PRO A 86 -5.00 -5.01 11.57
CA PRO A 86 -6.22 -4.70 10.82
C PRO A 86 -5.91 -4.55 9.33
N ILE A 87 -6.61 -5.31 8.49
CA ILE A 87 -6.33 -5.35 7.05
C ILE A 87 -6.54 -3.98 6.38
N ASP A 88 -7.51 -3.19 6.84
CA ASP A 88 -7.78 -1.84 6.34
C ASP A 88 -6.57 -0.90 6.50
N LYS A 89 -5.77 -1.11 7.54
CA LYS A 89 -4.54 -0.34 7.79
C LYS A 89 -3.48 -0.66 6.74
N VAL A 90 -3.34 -1.95 6.43
CA VAL A 90 -2.42 -2.45 5.39
C VAL A 90 -2.83 -1.92 4.01
N PHE A 91 -4.14 -1.98 3.69
CA PHE A 91 -4.68 -1.40 2.46
C PHE A 91 -4.43 0.11 2.35
N SER A 92 -4.64 0.85 3.45
CA SER A 92 -4.43 2.29 3.49
C SER A 92 -2.97 2.64 3.27
N ALA A 93 -2.04 1.96 3.95
CA ALA A 93 -0.61 2.16 3.76
C ALA A 93 -0.19 1.93 2.30
N ARG A 94 -0.69 0.85 1.67
CA ARG A 94 -0.41 0.57 0.27
C ARG A 94 -0.95 1.65 -0.66
N LYS A 95 -2.18 2.12 -0.45
CA LYS A 95 -2.78 3.23 -1.23
C LYS A 95 -2.00 4.53 -1.13
N THR A 96 -1.36 4.80 0.00
CA THR A 96 -0.49 5.96 0.18
C THR A 96 0.88 5.82 -0.50
N GLY A 97 1.15 4.70 -1.16
CA GLY A 97 2.38 4.45 -1.91
C GLY A 97 3.50 3.81 -1.08
N ALA A 98 3.21 3.32 0.13
CA ALA A 98 4.21 2.59 0.91
C ALA A 98 4.62 1.29 0.19
N SER A 99 5.91 0.95 0.27
CA SER A 99 6.44 -0.29 -0.29
C SER A 99 5.99 -1.49 0.56
N TRP A 100 5.95 -2.69 -0.03
CA TRP A 100 5.62 -3.89 0.74
C TRP A 100 6.63 -4.18 1.84
N LYS A 101 7.90 -3.82 1.62
CA LYS A 101 8.94 -3.87 2.63
C LYS A 101 8.62 -2.99 3.84
N ASP A 102 8.27 -1.73 3.61
CA ASP A 102 8.01 -0.79 4.71
C ASP A 102 6.79 -1.26 5.51
N ILE A 103 5.72 -1.67 4.81
CA ILE A 103 4.50 -2.19 5.43
C ILE A 103 4.77 -3.48 6.22
N ALA A 104 5.53 -4.43 5.65
CA ALA A 104 5.86 -5.68 6.32
C ALA A 104 6.80 -5.45 7.52
N SER A 105 7.78 -4.56 7.39
CA SER A 105 8.71 -4.20 8.46
C SER A 105 7.98 -3.56 9.63
N ASP A 106 7.11 -2.59 9.37
CA ASP A 106 6.27 -1.96 10.40
C ASP A 106 5.33 -2.98 11.06
N ALA A 107 4.76 -3.88 10.26
CA ALA A 107 3.95 -4.98 10.76
C ALA A 107 4.76 -6.09 11.48
N GLN A 108 6.09 -6.03 11.50
CA GLN A 108 6.99 -7.08 12.01
C GLN A 108 6.79 -8.46 11.35
N VAL A 109 6.50 -8.45 10.05
CA VAL A 109 6.37 -9.63 9.19
C VAL A 109 7.65 -9.79 8.37
N ASP A 110 8.23 -10.99 8.40
CA ASP A 110 9.41 -11.30 7.59
C ASP A 110 9.06 -11.30 6.10
N GLN A 111 9.89 -10.63 5.31
CA GLN A 111 9.65 -10.51 3.87
C GLN A 111 9.83 -11.85 3.14
N GLY A 112 10.85 -12.64 3.50
CA GLY A 112 11.08 -13.96 2.94
C GLY A 112 9.89 -14.90 3.17
N ARG A 113 9.19 -14.74 4.29
CA ARG A 113 7.93 -15.44 4.56
C ARG A 113 6.81 -15.06 3.59
N LEU A 114 6.67 -13.77 3.25
CA LEU A 114 5.69 -13.32 2.26
C LEU A 114 6.01 -13.84 0.85
N GLU A 115 7.28 -13.84 0.47
CA GLU A 115 7.74 -14.44 -0.80
C GLU A 115 7.41 -15.94 -0.86
N HIS A 116 7.71 -16.67 0.22
CA HIS A 116 7.39 -18.09 0.32
C HIS A 116 5.88 -18.35 0.19
N ASP A 117 5.05 -17.54 0.84
CA ASP A 117 3.60 -17.66 0.77
C ASP A 117 3.06 -17.39 -0.66
N LEU A 118 3.62 -16.40 -1.36
CA LEU A 118 3.31 -16.12 -2.76
C LEU A 118 3.69 -17.29 -3.67
N LEU A 119 4.91 -17.81 -3.55
CA LEU A 119 5.39 -18.93 -4.35
C LEU A 119 4.60 -20.22 -4.07
N ALA A 120 4.16 -20.42 -2.82
CA ALA A 120 3.31 -21.55 -2.45
C ALA A 120 1.89 -21.44 -3.08
N ALA A 121 1.32 -20.24 -3.11
CA ALA A 121 0.01 -20.00 -3.73
C ALA A 121 0.07 -20.06 -5.26
N PHE A 122 1.22 -19.73 -5.85
CA PHE A 122 1.42 -19.66 -7.29
C PHE A 122 2.76 -20.29 -7.71
N PRO A 123 2.84 -21.63 -7.77
CA PRO A 123 4.10 -22.33 -8.03
C PRO A 123 4.70 -22.07 -9.41
N ASN A 124 3.89 -21.55 -10.36
CA ASN A 124 4.30 -21.27 -11.72
C ASN A 124 4.65 -19.78 -11.97
N LEU A 125 4.76 -18.96 -10.92
CA LEU A 125 5.26 -17.59 -11.09
C LEU A 125 6.76 -17.65 -11.38
N THR A 126 7.10 -17.32 -12.61
CA THR A 126 8.42 -16.76 -12.89
C THR A 126 8.42 -15.32 -12.39
N PRO A 127 9.33 -14.92 -11.49
CA PRO A 127 9.54 -13.50 -11.21
C PRO A 127 9.70 -12.79 -12.55
N VAL A 128 8.97 -11.69 -12.75
CA VAL A 128 9.24 -10.82 -13.90
C VAL A 128 10.64 -10.29 -13.63
N GLU A 129 11.63 -10.87 -14.30
CA GLU A 129 12.98 -10.36 -14.29
C GLU A 129 12.86 -8.98 -14.92
N VAL A 130 12.92 -7.95 -14.08
CA VAL A 130 12.99 -6.57 -14.56
C VAL A 130 14.27 -6.57 -15.39
N PRO A 131 14.18 -6.47 -16.74
CA PRO A 131 15.37 -6.55 -17.55
C PRO A 131 16.35 -5.51 -17.00
N PRO A 132 17.63 -5.88 -16.78
CA PRO A 132 18.62 -4.93 -16.29
C PRO A 132 18.51 -3.73 -17.21
N PHE A 133 18.16 -2.56 -16.64
CA PHE A 133 17.83 -1.34 -17.37
C PHE A 133 18.59 -1.33 -18.69
N SER A 134 17.89 -1.58 -19.80
CA SER A 134 18.49 -1.28 -21.10
C SER A 134 18.92 0.18 -20.95
N PRO A 135 20.22 0.49 -21.09
CA PRO A 135 20.73 1.83 -20.80
C PRO A 135 19.78 2.78 -21.51
N ALA A 136 19.22 3.74 -20.75
CA ALA A 136 18.20 4.64 -21.24
C ALA A 136 18.59 5.04 -22.67
N PRO A 137 17.67 4.93 -23.65
CA PRO A 137 18.00 5.28 -25.03
C PRO A 137 18.70 6.63 -24.98
N THR A 138 19.95 6.67 -25.44
CA THR A 138 20.76 7.90 -25.46
C THR A 138 19.83 9.01 -25.90
N PRO A 139 19.66 10.09 -25.11
CA PRO A 139 18.71 11.14 -25.44
C PRO A 139 18.95 11.51 -26.89
N ALA A 140 17.92 11.34 -27.72
CA ALA A 140 18.01 11.70 -29.12
C ALA A 140 18.58 13.13 -29.18
N PRO A 141 19.52 13.41 -30.09
CA PRO A 141 20.06 14.76 -30.23
C PRO A 141 18.87 15.73 -30.30
N PRO A 142 18.93 16.88 -29.60
CA PRO A 142 17.82 17.82 -29.54
C PRO A 142 17.39 18.13 -30.97
N VAL A 143 16.21 17.64 -31.36
CA VAL A 143 15.57 18.02 -32.60
C VAL A 143 15.35 19.53 -32.48
N ALA A 144 15.93 20.27 -33.42
CA ALA A 144 15.82 21.72 -33.44
C ALA A 144 14.34 22.13 -33.29
N PRO A 145 14.03 23.10 -32.42
CA PRO A 145 12.65 23.54 -32.24
C PRO A 145 12.06 23.98 -33.59
N PRO A 146 10.83 23.58 -33.93
CA PRO A 146 10.14 24.14 -35.08
C PRO A 146 10.04 25.67 -34.90
N PRO A 147 10.15 26.46 -36.00
CA PRO A 147 10.06 27.91 -35.92
C PRO A 147 8.72 28.31 -35.28
N ALA A 148 8.82 29.20 -34.31
CA ALA A 148 7.71 29.74 -33.54
C ALA A 148 6.61 30.28 -34.48
N SER A 149 5.45 29.63 -34.46
CA SER A 149 4.22 30.24 -34.94
C SER A 149 3.76 31.26 -33.89
N ALA A 150 3.47 32.46 -34.38
CA ALA A 150 3.16 33.66 -33.61
C ALA A 150 2.04 33.46 -32.57
N PRO A 151 2.06 34.22 -31.45
CA PRO A 151 1.03 34.15 -30.42
C PRO A 151 -0.29 34.82 -30.87
N PRO A 152 -1.45 34.19 -30.66
CA PRO A 152 -2.72 34.91 -30.69
C PRO A 152 -2.91 35.75 -29.42
N GLU A 153 -3.39 36.97 -29.63
CA GLU A 153 -3.68 38.00 -28.65
C GLU A 153 -4.57 37.54 -27.48
N LYS A 154 -4.24 38.10 -26.32
CA LYS A 154 -4.94 37.99 -25.04
C LYS A 154 -6.09 38.99 -24.97
N PRO A 155 -7.37 38.57 -24.81
CA PRO A 155 -8.40 39.47 -24.31
C PRO A 155 -8.29 39.56 -22.78
N ALA A 156 -8.08 40.78 -22.31
CA ALA A 156 -8.21 41.15 -20.91
C ALA A 156 -9.68 41.10 -20.48
N ALA A 157 -9.99 40.42 -19.38
CA ALA A 157 -11.20 40.67 -18.62
C ALA A 157 -10.85 40.61 -17.13
N ALA A 158 -10.96 41.78 -16.52
CA ALA A 158 -10.74 42.06 -15.11
C ALA A 158 -11.83 41.43 -14.25
N SER A 159 -11.46 40.96 -13.07
CA SER A 159 -12.37 40.87 -11.92
C SER A 159 -11.54 40.99 -10.65
N ASP A 160 -11.50 42.22 -10.14
CA ASP A 160 -11.14 42.57 -8.78
C ASP A 160 -11.98 41.76 -7.79
N ARG A 161 -11.32 41.01 -6.91
CA ARG A 161 -11.94 40.47 -5.70
C ARG A 161 -11.03 40.76 -4.50
N PRO A 162 -11.54 41.38 -3.42
CA PRO A 162 -10.71 41.79 -2.28
C PRO A 162 -10.15 40.58 -1.52
N ALA A 163 -8.88 40.69 -1.15
CA ALA A 163 -8.13 39.70 -0.38
C ALA A 163 -8.64 39.63 1.07
N ALA A 164 -8.99 38.42 1.51
CA ALA A 164 -9.14 38.10 2.93
C ALA A 164 -7.75 37.95 3.58
N PRO A 165 -7.59 38.31 4.86
CA PRO A 165 -6.31 38.20 5.57
C PRO A 165 -5.85 36.75 5.65
N ALA A 166 -4.58 36.54 5.33
CA ALA A 166 -3.92 35.24 5.32
C ALA A 166 -3.83 34.64 6.74
N PRO A 167 -4.21 33.37 6.94
CA PRO A 167 -3.94 32.67 8.19
C PRO A 167 -2.44 32.43 8.36
N GLU A 168 -1.93 32.63 9.58
CA GLU A 168 -0.55 32.39 9.96
C GLU A 168 -0.10 30.96 9.63
N PRO A 169 1.19 30.76 9.27
CA PRO A 169 1.72 29.45 8.93
C PRO A 169 1.81 28.57 10.20
N GLU A 170 0.73 27.85 10.49
CA GLU A 170 0.77 26.73 11.42
C GLU A 170 1.80 25.71 10.93
N LYS A 171 2.81 25.43 11.78
CA LYS A 171 3.79 24.38 11.58
C LYS A 171 3.08 23.03 11.59
N LYS A 172 2.57 22.61 10.43
CA LYS A 172 1.98 21.28 10.26
C LYS A 172 3.09 20.25 10.52
N PRO A 173 2.89 19.32 11.47
CA PRO A 173 3.84 18.23 11.67
C PRO A 173 4.03 17.48 10.36
N GLY A 174 5.27 17.12 10.06
CA GLY A 174 5.64 16.49 8.80
C GLY A 174 4.82 15.21 8.57
N ILE A 175 4.52 14.90 7.31
CA ILE A 175 3.71 13.73 6.94
C ILE A 175 4.24 12.45 7.62
N ALA A 176 5.57 12.28 7.70
CA ALA A 176 6.21 11.16 8.37
C ALA A 176 5.87 11.04 9.88
N GLU A 177 5.63 12.16 10.57
CA GLU A 177 5.31 12.22 12.00
C GLU A 177 3.86 11.82 12.24
N ARG A 178 2.95 12.27 11.37
CA ARG A 178 1.53 11.84 11.37
C ARG A 178 1.38 10.35 11.07
N PHE A 179 2.20 9.80 10.19
CA PHE A 179 2.24 8.35 9.93
C PHE A 179 2.66 7.58 11.18
N ARG A 180 3.64 8.09 11.94
CA ARG A 180 4.12 7.42 13.15
C ARG A 180 3.07 7.35 14.26
N ASP A 181 2.26 8.41 14.42
CA ASP A 181 1.18 8.44 15.41
C ASP A 181 -0.02 7.56 15.02
N LEU A 182 -0.35 7.48 13.72
CA LEU A 182 -1.41 6.59 13.21
C LEU A 182 -1.13 5.12 13.51
N PHE A 183 0.15 4.74 13.65
CA PHE A 183 0.55 3.37 13.88
C PHE A 183 0.73 2.99 15.34
N ARG A 184 0.94 3.97 16.24
CA ARG A 184 1.18 3.72 17.67
C ARG A 184 -0.08 3.42 18.47
N GLY A 185 -1.27 3.52 17.86
CA GLY A 185 -2.51 3.09 18.49
C GLY A 185 -2.91 3.96 19.69
N GLU A 186 -2.62 5.27 19.67
CA GLU A 186 -3.37 6.16 20.56
C GLU A 186 -4.79 6.27 20.00
N PRO A 187 -5.82 5.72 20.71
CA PRO A 187 -7.18 5.93 20.29
C PRO A 187 -7.42 7.44 20.36
N ALA A 188 -7.72 8.05 19.22
CA ALA A 188 -8.16 9.43 19.14
C ALA A 188 -9.15 9.69 20.28
N GLY A 189 -8.84 10.72 21.07
CA GLY A 189 -9.42 10.97 22.38
C GLY A 189 -10.92 10.68 22.45
N LYS A 190 -11.26 9.90 23.48
CA LYS A 190 -12.61 9.66 24.00
C LYS A 190 -13.37 11.00 24.08
N SER A 191 -14.07 11.35 23.01
CA SER A 191 -14.96 12.49 22.98
C SER A 191 -16.39 11.95 22.93
N SER A 192 -16.93 11.87 24.14
CA SER A 192 -18.34 12.00 24.48
C SER A 192 -19.31 10.88 24.06
N THR A 193 -19.64 10.08 25.07
CA THR A 193 -21.03 9.77 25.44
C THR A 193 -21.95 9.29 24.31
N ASP A 194 -21.61 8.14 23.73
CA ASP A 194 -22.60 7.36 23.00
C ASP A 194 -23.54 6.71 24.02
N ARG A 195 -24.63 7.42 24.31
CA ARG A 195 -25.73 6.93 25.14
C ARG A 195 -26.46 5.91 24.28
N PRO A 196 -26.51 4.61 24.66
CA PRO A 196 -27.17 3.60 23.85
C PRO A 196 -28.61 4.04 23.59
N SER A 197 -28.99 4.09 22.31
CA SER A 197 -30.35 4.40 21.92
C SER A 197 -31.27 3.36 22.54
N ARG A 198 -32.31 3.82 23.24
CA ARG A 198 -33.30 3.00 23.95
C ARG A 198 -33.91 1.87 23.11
N HIS A 199 -33.82 1.97 21.78
CA HIS A 199 -34.27 0.95 20.84
C HIS A 199 -33.38 -0.31 20.83
N ASP A 200 -32.08 -0.20 21.11
CA ASP A 200 -31.17 -1.36 21.10
C ASP A 200 -31.33 -2.26 22.35
N GLU A 201 -31.83 -1.71 23.46
CA GLU A 201 -32.19 -2.50 24.65
C GLU A 201 -33.44 -3.36 24.43
N GLU A 202 -34.44 -2.86 23.71
CA GLU A 202 -35.71 -3.57 23.48
C GLU A 202 -35.53 -4.81 22.60
N ILE A 203 -34.61 -4.75 21.63
CA ILE A 203 -34.31 -5.89 20.74
C ILE A 203 -33.58 -7.00 21.50
N GLN A 204 -32.68 -6.66 22.44
CA GLN A 204 -31.99 -7.66 23.25
C GLN A 204 -32.92 -8.37 24.23
N ASP A 205 -33.90 -7.67 24.80
CA ASP A 205 -34.89 -8.29 25.70
C ASP A 205 -35.84 -9.23 24.96
N PHE A 206 -36.15 -8.95 23.70
CA PHE A 206 -36.94 -9.86 22.85
C PHE A 206 -36.19 -11.15 22.55
N ILE A 207 -34.89 -11.07 22.23
CA ILE A 207 -34.05 -12.27 21.97
C ILE A 207 -33.84 -13.10 23.24
N ARG A 208 -33.79 -12.47 24.42
CA ARG A 208 -33.55 -13.18 25.70
C ARG A 208 -34.81 -13.84 26.29
N GLY A 209 -35.94 -13.83 25.57
CA GLY A 209 -37.12 -14.62 25.92
C GLY A 209 -37.81 -14.23 27.23
N LYS A 210 -37.56 -13.02 27.75
CA LYS A 210 -38.21 -12.50 28.97
C LYS A 210 -39.57 -11.85 28.65
N SER A 211 -40.46 -12.58 27.99
CA SER A 211 -41.88 -12.19 27.99
C SER A 211 -42.48 -12.57 29.34
N ARG A 212 -42.74 -11.57 30.19
CA ARG A 212 -43.50 -11.77 31.43
C ARG A 212 -44.98 -12.01 31.07
N PRO A 213 -45.61 -13.08 31.57
CA PRO A 213 -47.05 -13.25 31.41
C PRO A 213 -47.78 -12.15 32.19
N ARG A 214 -48.79 -11.55 31.55
CA ARG A 214 -49.79 -10.69 32.18
C ARG A 214 -50.81 -11.53 32.94
#